data_AF-A0A672F1A6-F1
#
_entry.id   AF-A0A672F1A6-F1
#
_cell.length_a   1.000
_cell.length_b   1.000
_cell.length_c   1.000
_cell.angle_alpha   90.00
_cell.angle_beta   90.00
_cell.angle_gamma   90.00
#
_symmetry.space_group_name_H-M   'P 1'
#
loop_
_entity.id
_entity.type
_entity.pdbx_description
1 polymer ?
#
loop_
_entity_poly.entity_id
_entity_poly.type
_entity_poly.pdbx_seq_one_letter_code
_entity_poly.pdbx_strand_id
1 'polypeptide(L)' 'MNKVKVQGPRGEKKILDLCETEEQLEKMTVLLLKKKISQQLSISKSLFSNQLTDSTAS' A
#
# COMPACT_ATOMS: atom_id res chain seq x y z
N MET A 1 16.23 1.40 8.33
CA MET A 1 15.06 0.50 8.29
C MET A 1 13.80 1.33 8.46
N ASN A 2 12.97 1.45 7.41
CA ASN A 2 11.76 2.27 7.43
C ASN A 2 10.52 1.39 7.58
N LYS A 3 9.85 1.48 8.73
CA LYS A 3 8.71 0.66 9.11
C LYS A 3 7.46 1.51 9.24
N VAL A 4 6.32 0.97 8.80
CA VAL A 4 5.01 1.58 9.02
C VAL A 4 4.10 0.62 9.77
N LYS A 5 3.32 1.17 10.69
CA LYS A 5 2.25 0.46 11.36
C LYS A 5 0.96 0.67 10.58
N VAL A 6 0.35 -0.41 10.14
CA VAL A 6 -0.91 -0.40 9.39
C VAL A 6 -2.00 -1.02 10.25
N GLN A 7 -3.15 -0.36 10.29
CA GLN A 7 -4.37 -0.89 10.89
C GLN A 7 -5.33 -1.31 9.78
N GLY A 8 -5.68 -2.58 9.75
CA GLY A 8 -6.58 -3.16 8.77
C GLY A 8 -8.05 -3.00 9.16
N PRO A 9 -8.97 -3.25 8.20
CA PRO A 9 -10.40 -3.07 8.39
C PRO A 9 -11.03 -4.12 9.33
N ARG A 10 -10.33 -5.23 9.63
CA ARG A 10 -10.78 -6.25 10.60
C ARG A 10 -10.19 -6.01 11.98
N GLY A 11 -9.58 -4.84 12.22
CA GLY A 11 -8.92 -4.50 13.48
C GLY A 11 -7.51 -5.06 13.65
N GLU A 12 -7.00 -5.79 12.64
CA GLU A 12 -5.63 -6.29 12.66
C GLU A 12 -4.61 -5.15 12.58
N LYS A 13 -3.47 -5.33 13.26
CA LYS A 13 -2.35 -4.37 13.23
C LYS A 13 -1.12 -5.10 12.72
N LYS A 14 -0.47 -4.55 11.71
CA LYS A 14 0.74 -5.14 11.12
C LYS A 14 1.83 -4.09 10.96
N ILE A 15 3.06 -4.46 11.28
CA ILE A 15 4.24 -3.65 11.00
C ILE A 15 4.78 -4.14 9.67
N LEU A 16 4.92 -3.22 8.72
CA LEU A 16 5.44 -3.51 7.39
C LEU A 16 6.74 -2.75 7.18
N ASP A 17 7.76 -3.46 6.73
CA ASP A 17 8.95 -2.83 6.16
C ASP A 17 8.60 -2.23 4.81
N LEU A 18 8.83 -0.93 4.66
CA LEU A 18 8.59 -0.22 3.41
C LEU A 18 9.56 -0.71 2.34
N CYS A 19 10.85 -0.64 2.65
CA CYS A 19 11.95 -0.89 1.75
C CYS A 19 13.23 -1.23 2.53
N GLU A 20 14.20 -1.82 1.82
CA GLU A 20 15.47 -2.27 2.39
C GLU A 20 16.55 -1.19 2.33
N THR A 21 16.52 -0.37 1.27
CA THR A 21 17.50 0.70 1.02
C THR A 21 16.85 2.09 0.97
N GLU A 22 17.66 3.13 1.13
CA GLU A 22 17.21 4.53 0.97
C GLU A 22 16.76 4.82 -0.46
N GLU A 23 17.46 4.32 -1.47
CA GLU A 23 17.07 4.49 -2.88
C GLU A 23 15.66 3.93 -3.16
N GLN A 24 15.33 2.77 -2.57
CA GLN A 24 13.99 2.19 -2.68
C GLN A 24 12.95 3.02 -1.92
N LEU A 25 13.34 3.68 -0.83
CA LEU A 25 12.46 4.60 -0.10
C LEU A 25 12.15 5.84 -0.94
N GLU A 26 13.15 6.43 -1.59
CA GLU A 26 12.97 7.61 -2.46
C GLU A 26 12.02 7.30 -3.62
N LYS A 27 12.07 6.08 -4.15
CA LYS A 27 11.19 5.61 -5.24
C LYS A 27 9.82 5.11 -4.73
N MET A 28 9.60 5.05 -3.42
CA MET A 28 8.38 4.49 -2.84
C MET A 28 7.20 5.44 -3.04
N THR A 29 6.23 5.04 -3.86
CA THR A 29 4.98 5.79 -4.02
C THR A 29 3.89 5.28 -3.09
N VAL A 30 2.90 6.13 -2.78
CA VAL A 30 1.69 5.71 -2.03
C VAL A 30 0.97 4.57 -2.75
N LEU A 31 1.00 4.54 -4.09
CA LEU A 31 0.41 3.44 -4.87
C LEU A 31 1.13 2.11 -4.62
N LEU A 32 2.47 2.10 -4.60
CA LEU A 32 3.24 0.90 -4.31
C LEU A 32 3.03 0.44 -2.86
N LEU A 33 2.97 1.38 -1.92
CA LEU A 33 2.64 1.10 -0.53
C LEU A 33 1.25 0.46 -0.39
N LYS A 34 0.22 1.02 -1.04
CA LYS A 34 -1.14 0.46 -1.06
C LYS A 34 -1.16 -0.97 -1.63
N LYS A 35 -0.41 -1.23 -2.72
CA LYS A 35 -0.25 -2.59 -3.27
C LYS A 35 0.37 -3.55 -2.26
N LYS A 36 1.46 -3.14 -1.59
CA LYS A 36 2.14 -3.96 -0.57
C LYS A 36 1.22 -4.27 0.62
N ILE A 37 0.46 -3.29 1.09
CA ILE A 37 -0.55 -3.47 2.15
C ILE A 37 -1.63 -4.46 1.71
N SER A 38 -2.17 -4.30 0.48
CA SER A 38 -3.21 -5.18 -0.05
C SER A 38 -2.77 -6.65 -0.09
N GLN A 39 -1.52 -6.91 -0.49
CA GLN A 39 -0.93 -8.24 -0.54
C GLN A 39 -0.71 -8.81 0.87
N GLN A 40 -0.14 -8.01 1.76
CA GLN A 40 0.26 -8.44 3.11
C GLN A 40 -0.91 -8.64 4.07
N LEU A 41 -2.00 -7.90 3.89
CA LEU A 41 -3.23 -8.07 4.68
C LEU A 41 -4.27 -8.93 3.94
N SER A 42 -3.97 -9.38 2.72
CA SER A 42 -4.92 -10.12 1.87
C SER A 42 -6.27 -9.40 1.78
N ILE A 43 -6.23 -8.08 1.57
CA ILE A 43 -7.42 -7.23 1.48
C ILE A 43 -7.58 -6.72 0.04
N SER A 44 -8.83 -6.50 -0.37
CA SER A 44 -9.13 -6.03 -1.71
C SER A 44 -8.52 -4.65 -1.97
N LYS A 45 -7.97 -4.46 -3.18
CA LYS A 45 -7.48 -3.16 -3.65
C LYS A 45 -8.59 -2.11 -3.72
N SER A 46 -9.86 -2.54 -3.84
CA SER A 46 -11.03 -1.65 -3.86
C SER A 46 -11.23 -0.86 -2.56
N LEU A 47 -10.56 -1.26 -1.46
CA LEU A 47 -10.62 -0.54 -0.19
C LEU A 47 -9.74 0.73 -0.17
N PHE A 48 -8.80 0.85 -1.12
CA PHE A 48 -7.99 2.05 -1.25
C PHE A 48 -8.62 2.97 -2.29
N SER A 49 -9.64 3.72 -1.90
CA SER A 49 -10.19 4.77 -2.74
C SER A 49 -9.11 5.81 -3.04
N ASN A 50 -8.66 5.83 -4.29
CA ASN A 50 -8.13 7.01 -4.96
C ASN A 50 -8.97 7.12 -6.24
N GLN A 51 -9.56 8.28 -6.48
CA GLN A 51 -10.24 8.61 -7.73
C GLN A 51 -9.23 8.56 -8.89
N LEU A 52 -8.93 7.37 -9.37
CA LEU A 52 -8.36 7.12 -10.69
C LEU A 52 -9.34 6.14 -11.31
N THR A 53 -10.43 6.70 -11.81
CA THR A 53 -11.18 6.03 -12.86
C THR A 53 -10.18 5.79 -13.98
N ASP A 54 -9.86 4.53 -14.27
CA ASP A 54 -9.42 4.20 -15.62
C ASP A 54 -10.57 4.66 -16.52
N SER A 55 -10.42 5.86 -17.08
CA SER A 55 -11.24 6.28 -18.20
C SER A 55 -10.91 5.29 -19.31
N THR A 56 -11.68 4.21 -19.40
CA THR A 56 -11.77 3.41 -20.61
C THR A 56 -12.31 4.36 -21.66
N ALA A 57 -11.40 4.99 -22.42
CA ALA A 57 -11.73 5.64 -23.66
C ALA A 57 -12.27 4.54 -24.59
N SER A 58 -13.57 4.61 -24.86
CA SER A 58 -14.22 3.91 -25.95
C SER A 58 -14.85 4.92 -26.89
#